data_AF-A0AAP7NUH7-F1
#
_entry.id   AF-A0AAP7NUH7-F1
#
_cell.length_a   1.000
_cell.length_b   1.000
_cell.length_c   1.000
_cell.angle_alpha   90.00
_cell.angle_beta   90.00
_cell.angle_gamma   90.00
#
_symmetry.space_group_name_H-M   'P 1'
#
loop_
_entity.id
_entity.type
_entity.pdbx_description
1 polymer ?
#
loop_
_entity_poly.entity_id
_entity_poly.type
_entity_poly.pdbx_seq_one_letter_code
_entity_poly.pdbx_strand_id
1 'polypeptide(L)'
;MKFSKFSELVNRILSNNHSHRRDMDVTIVVHSPGSIGSTPSVEVQSIHAGFDWDSGKVLIFPSQPLATLTPEQITDITDSVRKGQSWHAYQEYKKHQEQLEKLSIELDAAKQRIAELDGNRTALAVENASMKLFIRGCCYVFDGQQDEISDAYICATDGGMPQIPATDAFLAEVRAQGVDMARNAMIDFVDGEVGPNKNVPGLIRGAEICVSIAEQLRKGGNQ
;
A
#
# COMPACT_ATOMS: atom_id res chain seq x y z
N MET A 1 43.63 -24.33 -5.76
CA MET A 1 44.98 -24.95 -5.96
C MET A 1 45.62 -24.32 -7.20
N LYS A 2 46.94 -24.09 -7.22
CA LYS A 2 47.62 -23.60 -8.44
C LYS A 2 47.70 -24.73 -9.48
N PHE A 3 47.70 -24.38 -10.76
CA PHE A 3 47.72 -25.37 -11.85
C PHE A 3 48.97 -26.27 -11.83
N SER A 4 50.13 -25.74 -11.42
CA SER A 4 51.37 -26.52 -11.25
C SER A 4 51.19 -27.69 -10.28
N LYS A 5 50.65 -27.41 -9.08
CA LYS A 5 50.36 -28.42 -8.07
C LYS A 5 49.26 -29.39 -8.51
N PHE A 6 48.28 -28.93 -9.27
CA PHE A 6 47.28 -29.81 -9.89
C PHE A 6 47.93 -30.79 -10.88
N SER A 7 48.79 -30.29 -11.77
CA SER A 7 49.55 -31.10 -12.73
C SER A 7 50.44 -32.13 -12.05
N GLU A 8 51.15 -31.76 -10.97
CA GLU A 8 51.94 -32.70 -10.16
C GLU A 8 51.09 -33.84 -9.59
N LEU A 9 49.89 -33.55 -9.09
CA LEU A 9 48.98 -34.57 -8.57
C LEU A 9 48.47 -35.50 -9.68
N VAL A 10 48.10 -34.95 -10.84
CA VAL A 10 47.69 -35.75 -12.01
C VAL A 10 48.82 -36.67 -12.46
N ASN A 11 50.03 -36.13 -12.61
CA ASN A 11 51.21 -36.92 -13.02
C ASN A 11 51.55 -38.01 -12.00
N ARG A 12 51.34 -37.78 -10.70
CA ARG A 12 51.52 -38.79 -9.65
C ARG A 12 50.48 -39.92 -9.72
N ILE A 13 49.24 -39.62 -10.13
CA ILE A 13 48.20 -40.64 -10.33
C ILE A 13 48.54 -41.50 -11.57
N LEU A 14 49.03 -40.87 -12.63
CA LEU A 14 49.43 -41.55 -13.86
C LEU A 14 50.68 -42.42 -13.69
N SER A 15 51.62 -42.05 -12.79
CA SER A 15 52.86 -42.81 -12.55
C SER A 15 52.71 -43.99 -11.58
N ASN A 16 51.51 -44.20 -11.02
CA ASN A 16 51.26 -45.23 -10.03
C ASN A 16 50.85 -46.55 -10.73
N ASN A 17 51.55 -47.67 -10.48
CA ASN A 17 51.39 -48.92 -11.24
C ASN A 17 49.98 -49.54 -11.25
N HIS A 18 49.06 -49.09 -10.39
CA HIS A 18 47.66 -49.51 -10.37
C HIS A 18 46.77 -48.84 -11.43
N SER A 19 47.15 -47.67 -11.95
CA SER A 19 46.38 -46.96 -12.99
C SER A 19 46.72 -47.43 -14.42
N HIS A 20 47.82 -48.16 -14.63
CA HIS A 20 48.24 -48.63 -15.96
C HIS A 20 47.35 -49.71 -16.61
N ARG A 21 46.30 -50.19 -15.94
CA ARG A 21 45.43 -51.25 -16.48
C ARG A 21 44.20 -50.75 -17.25
N ARG A 22 43.79 -49.48 -17.09
CA ARG A 22 42.63 -48.88 -17.78
C ARG A 22 42.79 -47.36 -17.88
N ASP A 23 42.35 -46.79 -18.99
CA ASP A 23 42.19 -45.34 -19.12
C ASP A 23 41.15 -44.86 -18.09
N MET A 24 41.41 -43.73 -17.43
CA MET A 24 40.61 -43.26 -16.29
C MET A 24 39.73 -42.08 -16.71
N ASP A 25 38.42 -42.17 -16.45
CA ASP A 25 37.51 -41.04 -16.65
C ASP A 25 37.76 -39.93 -15.62
N VAL A 26 37.74 -38.67 -16.08
CA VAL A 26 37.83 -37.50 -15.21
C VAL A 26 36.42 -37.04 -14.87
N THR A 27 36.04 -37.16 -13.61
CA THR A 27 34.72 -36.77 -13.11
C THR A 27 34.81 -35.71 -12.01
N ILE A 28 33.85 -34.78 -11.97
CA ILE A 28 33.68 -33.79 -10.91
C ILE A 28 32.64 -34.29 -9.91
N VAL A 29 33.00 -34.30 -8.63
CA VAL A 29 32.09 -34.72 -7.56
C VAL A 29 30.91 -33.75 -7.42
N VAL A 30 29.70 -34.29 -7.37
CA VAL A 30 28.48 -33.55 -7.06
C VAL A 30 28.18 -33.74 -5.58
N HIS A 31 28.01 -32.64 -4.86
CA HIS A 31 27.67 -32.71 -3.45
C HIS A 31 26.20 -33.11 -3.27
N SER A 32 25.97 -34.38 -2.93
CA SER A 32 24.63 -34.95 -2.68
C SER A 32 24.56 -35.57 -1.27
N PRO A 33 24.14 -34.80 -0.25
CA PRO A 33 24.02 -35.30 1.12
C PRO A 33 23.13 -36.55 1.18
N GLY A 34 23.64 -37.64 1.76
CA GLY A 34 22.86 -38.88 1.95
C GLY A 34 22.91 -39.88 0.79
N SER A 35 23.76 -39.71 -0.22
CA SER A 35 23.97 -40.75 -1.25
C SER A 35 24.60 -42.01 -0.63
N ILE A 36 24.03 -43.19 -0.89
CA ILE A 36 24.60 -44.48 -0.50
C ILE A 36 25.16 -45.14 -1.76
N GLY A 37 26.46 -45.43 -1.79
CA GLY A 37 27.13 -46.08 -2.93
C GLY A 37 28.35 -45.32 -3.43
N SER A 38 28.63 -45.43 -4.73
CA SER A 38 29.73 -44.71 -5.38
C SER A 38 29.57 -43.20 -5.23
N THR A 39 30.69 -42.47 -5.20
CA THR A 39 30.69 -41.01 -5.09
C THR A 39 29.93 -40.40 -6.27
N PRO A 40 28.81 -39.69 -6.02
CA PRO A 40 28.05 -39.05 -7.08
C PRO A 40 28.94 -38.02 -7.79
N SER A 41 29.09 -38.18 -9.11
CA SER A 41 29.99 -37.37 -9.92
C SER A 41 29.50 -37.30 -11.35
N VAL A 42 29.92 -36.24 -12.05
CA VAL A 42 29.57 -35.95 -13.45
C VAL A 42 30.86 -35.89 -14.25
N GLU A 43 30.86 -36.47 -15.45
CA GLU A 43 32.02 -36.46 -16.34
C GLU A 43 32.42 -35.05 -16.78
N VAL A 44 33.72 -34.86 -17.02
CA VAL A 44 34.26 -33.65 -17.63
C VAL A 44 34.13 -33.75 -19.13
N GLN A 45 33.40 -32.80 -19.74
CA GLN A 45 33.26 -32.69 -21.19
C GLN A 45 34.45 -31.97 -21.83
N SER A 46 34.94 -30.90 -21.22
CA SER A 46 36.07 -30.13 -21.77
C SER A 46 36.83 -29.34 -20.72
N ILE A 47 38.10 -29.02 -21.02
CA ILE A 47 38.98 -28.23 -20.17
C ILE A 47 39.61 -27.14 -21.02
N HIS A 48 39.51 -25.89 -20.59
CA HIS A 48 40.02 -24.73 -21.30
C HIS A 48 40.86 -23.83 -20.40
N ALA A 49 41.84 -23.14 -20.97
CA ALA A 49 42.43 -21.98 -20.31
C ALA A 49 41.46 -20.80 -20.42
N GLY A 50 41.29 -20.06 -19.32
CA GLY A 50 40.46 -18.86 -19.31
C GLY A 50 41.03 -17.77 -20.21
N PHE A 51 40.14 -16.98 -20.82
CA PHE A 51 40.47 -15.89 -21.74
C PHE A 51 39.96 -14.56 -21.17
N ASP A 52 40.66 -13.45 -21.46
CA ASP A 52 40.34 -12.09 -21.00
C ASP A 52 40.14 -12.02 -19.47
N TRP A 53 38.90 -11.84 -19.00
CA TRP A 53 38.50 -11.75 -17.59
C TRP A 53 38.78 -13.03 -16.77
N ASP A 54 39.00 -14.15 -17.45
CA ASP A 54 39.36 -15.43 -16.84
C ASP A 54 40.84 -15.78 -16.99
N SER A 55 41.68 -14.85 -17.44
CA SER A 55 43.13 -15.08 -17.56
C SER A 55 43.74 -15.60 -16.24
N GLY A 56 44.54 -16.65 -16.34
CA GLY A 56 45.15 -17.34 -15.20
C GLY A 56 44.27 -18.42 -14.53
N LYS A 57 43.06 -18.67 -15.05
CA LYS A 57 42.18 -19.76 -14.61
C LYS A 57 42.20 -20.92 -15.61
N VAL A 58 41.92 -22.12 -15.12
CA VAL A 58 41.59 -23.29 -15.93
C VAL A 58 40.14 -23.62 -15.67
N LEU A 59 39.33 -23.63 -16.71
CA LEU A 59 37.89 -23.85 -16.68
C LEU A 59 37.63 -25.31 -17.06
N ILE A 60 36.92 -26.02 -16.19
CA ILE A 60 36.53 -27.42 -16.39
C ILE A 60 35.01 -27.43 -16.57
N PHE A 61 34.56 -27.89 -17.73
CA PHE A 61 33.14 -27.93 -18.09
C PHE A 61 32.61 -29.35 -17.93
N PRO A 62 31.71 -29.60 -16.97
CA PRO A 62 31.06 -30.91 -16.83
C PRO A 62 30.05 -31.15 -17.95
N SER A 63 29.75 -32.42 -18.24
CA SER A 63 28.75 -32.82 -19.24
C SER A 63 27.30 -32.51 -18.81
N GLN A 64 27.07 -32.29 -17.52
CA GLN A 64 25.79 -31.89 -16.93
C GLN A 64 25.99 -30.84 -15.82
N PRO A 65 25.00 -29.96 -15.54
CA PRO A 65 25.08 -28.99 -14.46
C PRO A 65 25.28 -29.66 -13.09
N LEU A 66 26.18 -29.10 -12.27
CA LEU A 66 26.49 -29.63 -10.93
C LEU A 66 25.45 -29.23 -9.86
N ALA A 67 24.49 -28.36 -10.21
CA ALA A 67 23.42 -27.95 -9.32
C ALA A 67 22.25 -28.92 -9.41
N THR A 68 21.80 -29.44 -8.28
CA THR A 68 20.59 -30.29 -8.16
C THR A 68 19.32 -29.45 -8.20
N LEU A 69 19.19 -28.56 -9.19
CA LEU A 69 17.98 -27.78 -9.40
C LEU A 69 17.14 -28.49 -10.45
N THR A 70 15.83 -28.60 -10.20
CA THR A 70 14.91 -29.08 -11.23
C THR A 70 14.85 -28.06 -12.37
N PRO A 71 14.50 -28.48 -13.61
CA PRO A 71 14.31 -27.55 -14.72
C PRO A 71 13.34 -26.40 -14.38
N GLU A 72 12.29 -26.70 -13.60
CA GLU A 72 11.32 -25.71 -13.11
C GLU A 72 11.94 -24.68 -12.15
N GLN A 73 12.80 -25.12 -11.22
CA GLN A 73 13.51 -24.19 -10.33
C GLN A 73 14.47 -23.28 -11.10
N ILE A 74 15.11 -23.80 -12.15
CA ILE A 74 16.00 -23.01 -13.02
C ILE A 74 15.17 -21.97 -13.78
N THR A 75 13.99 -22.32 -14.29
CA THR A 75 13.11 -21.37 -14.98
C THR A 75 12.63 -20.28 -14.03
N ASP A 76 12.20 -20.64 -12.82
CA ASP A 76 11.72 -19.67 -11.83
C ASP A 76 12.82 -18.68 -11.39
N ILE A 77 14.03 -19.18 -11.16
CA ILE A 77 15.20 -18.33 -10.84
C ILE A 77 15.53 -17.41 -12.02
N THR A 78 15.53 -17.94 -13.24
CA THR A 78 15.86 -17.17 -14.44
C THR A 78 14.82 -16.06 -14.69
N ASP A 79 13.54 -16.36 -14.52
CA ASP A 79 12.46 -15.40 -14.68
C ASP A 79 12.47 -14.35 -13.56
N SER A 80 12.75 -14.75 -12.32
CA SER A 80 12.94 -13.83 -11.19
C SER A 80 14.11 -12.87 -11.43
N VAL A 81 15.26 -13.38 -11.87
CA VAL A 81 16.45 -12.56 -12.19
C VAL A 81 16.16 -11.62 -13.36
N ARG A 82 15.51 -12.08 -14.43
CA ARG A 82 15.12 -11.24 -15.57
C ARG A 82 14.18 -10.11 -15.17
N LYS A 83 13.17 -10.42 -14.35
CA LYS A 83 12.24 -9.41 -13.80
C LYS A 83 12.95 -8.47 -12.84
N GLY A 84 13.86 -8.96 -11.99
CA GLY A 84 14.57 -8.15 -11.00
C GLY A 84 15.71 -7.29 -11.55
N GLN A 85 16.31 -7.64 -12.69
CA GLN A 85 17.49 -6.95 -13.22
C GLN A 85 17.21 -5.87 -14.28
N SER A 86 16.00 -5.77 -14.81
CA SER A 86 15.70 -4.71 -15.77
C SER A 86 15.32 -3.41 -15.05
N TRP A 87 15.93 -2.30 -15.45
CA TRP A 87 15.60 -0.96 -14.94
C TRP A 87 14.11 -0.64 -15.09
N HIS A 88 13.48 -1.13 -16.16
CA HIS A 88 12.05 -0.95 -16.42
C HIS A 88 11.16 -1.67 -15.40
N ALA A 89 11.48 -2.91 -15.03
CA ALA A 89 10.72 -3.64 -14.01
C ALA A 89 10.88 -3.00 -12.62
N TYR A 90 12.06 -2.47 -12.29
CA TYR A 90 12.24 -1.67 -11.09
C TYR A 90 11.39 -0.39 -11.10
N GLN A 91 11.32 0.30 -12.25
CA GLN A 91 10.47 1.49 -12.37
C GLN A 91 8.98 1.17 -12.20
N GLU A 92 8.50 0.09 -12.79
CA GLU A 92 7.11 -0.37 -12.63
C GLU A 92 6.80 -0.75 -11.18
N TYR A 93 7.69 -1.51 -10.54
CA TYR A 93 7.58 -1.85 -9.13
C TYR A 93 7.48 -0.60 -8.25
N LYS A 94 8.37 0.37 -8.47
CA LYS A 94 8.36 1.64 -7.74
C LYS A 94 7.04 2.38 -7.92
N LYS A 95 6.54 2.47 -9.15
CA LYS A 95 5.24 3.11 -9.45
C LYS A 95 4.07 2.40 -8.76
N HIS A 96 4.06 1.07 -8.74
CA HIS A 96 3.04 0.31 -8.03
C HIS A 96 3.13 0.48 -6.53
N GLN A 97 4.33 0.55 -5.97
CA GLN A 97 4.55 0.81 -4.55
C GLN A 97 4.01 2.19 -4.15
N GLU A 98 4.29 3.24 -4.94
CA GLU A 98 3.75 4.59 -4.73
C GLU A 98 2.21 4.62 -4.81
N GLN A 99 1.62 3.87 -5.76
CA GLN A 99 0.17 3.74 -5.87
C GLN A 99 -0.45 3.04 -4.64
N LEU A 100 0.16 1.96 -4.16
CA LEU A 100 -0.29 1.23 -2.98
C LEU A 100 -0.25 2.11 -1.73
N GLU A 101 0.80 2.90 -1.56
CA GLU A 101 0.91 3.84 -0.45
C GLU A 101 -0.21 4.89 -0.50
N LYS A 102 -0.44 5.49 -1.68
CA LYS A 102 -1.54 6.44 -1.89
C LYS A 102 -2.91 5.84 -1.56
N LEU A 103 -3.19 4.65 -2.10
CA LEU A 103 -4.45 3.92 -1.84
C LEU A 103 -4.62 3.56 -0.37
N SER A 104 -3.54 3.23 0.35
CA SER A 104 -3.58 2.95 1.78
C SER A 104 -4.01 4.19 2.58
N ILE A 105 -3.46 5.37 2.25
CA ILE A 105 -3.82 6.63 2.91
C ILE A 105 -5.29 6.98 2.63
N GLU A 106 -5.74 6.86 1.38
CA GLU A 106 -7.14 7.10 1.00
C GLU A 106 -8.11 6.15 1.71
N LEU A 107 -7.74 4.87 1.85
CA LEU A 107 -8.54 3.86 2.57
C LEU A 107 -8.70 4.23 4.04
N ASP A 108 -7.62 4.64 4.71
CA ASP A 108 -7.67 5.00 6.12
C ASP A 108 -8.47 6.29 6.36
N ALA A 109 -8.34 7.29 5.48
CA ALA A 109 -9.17 8.49 5.50
C ALA A 109 -10.66 8.16 5.30
N ALA A 110 -10.99 7.27 4.36
CA ALA A 110 -12.36 6.83 4.11
C ALA A 110 -12.96 6.09 5.31
N LYS A 111 -12.19 5.21 5.96
CA LYS A 111 -12.63 4.52 7.18
C LYS A 111 -12.93 5.47 8.33
N GLN A 112 -12.08 6.47 8.55
CA GLN A 112 -12.32 7.51 9.56
C GLN A 112 -13.60 8.27 9.26
N ARG A 113 -13.82 8.65 8.00
CA ARG A 113 -15.04 9.36 7.60
C ARG A 113 -16.31 8.55 7.80
N ILE A 114 -16.27 7.23 7.54
CA ILE A 114 -17.41 6.34 7.80
C ILE A 114 -17.74 6.31 9.30
N ALA A 115 -16.73 6.14 10.15
CA ALA A 115 -16.94 6.11 11.60
C ALA A 115 -17.56 7.41 12.14
N GLU A 116 -17.11 8.56 11.63
CA GLU A 116 -17.70 9.87 11.96
C GLU A 116 -19.17 9.97 11.54
N LEU A 117 -19.49 9.58 10.29
CA LEU A 117 -20.85 9.60 9.76
C LEU A 117 -21.79 8.67 10.53
N ASP A 118 -21.33 7.48 10.92
CA ASP A 118 -22.11 6.54 11.74
C ASP A 118 -22.39 7.11 13.14
N GLY A 119 -21.42 7.79 13.75
CA GLY A 119 -21.61 8.51 15.00
C GLY A 119 -22.68 9.61 14.89
N ASN A 120 -22.57 10.46 13.87
CA ASN A 120 -23.53 11.53 13.60
C ASN A 120 -24.94 10.98 13.32
N ARG A 121 -25.04 9.91 12.53
CA ARG A 121 -26.33 9.25 12.25
C ARG A 121 -26.98 8.71 13.51
N THR A 122 -26.20 8.13 14.41
CA THR A 122 -26.69 7.60 15.69
C THR A 122 -27.22 8.73 16.57
N ALA A 123 -26.48 9.84 16.68
CA ALA A 123 -26.91 11.02 17.44
C ALA A 123 -28.23 11.61 16.90
N LEU A 124 -28.32 11.79 15.57
CA LEU A 124 -29.54 12.26 14.90
C LEU A 124 -30.71 11.29 15.08
N ALA A 125 -30.47 9.98 15.08
CA ALA A 125 -31.53 8.98 15.30
C ALA A 125 -32.09 9.06 16.73
N VAL A 126 -31.23 9.24 17.73
CA VAL A 126 -31.63 9.43 19.14
C VAL A 126 -32.44 10.72 19.29
N GLU A 127 -31.95 11.83 18.74
CA GLU A 127 -32.66 13.11 18.77
C GLU A 127 -34.05 13.01 18.12
N ASN A 128 -34.14 12.40 16.94
CA ASN A 128 -35.42 12.15 16.26
C ASN A 128 -36.38 11.28 17.08
N ALA A 129 -35.86 10.29 17.82
CA ALA A 129 -36.70 9.47 18.70
C ALA A 129 -37.27 10.30 19.86
N SER A 130 -36.45 11.13 20.50
CA SER A 130 -36.89 12.05 21.57
C SER A 130 -37.94 13.04 21.07
N MET A 131 -37.73 13.60 19.88
CA MET A 131 -38.68 14.56 19.29
C MET A 131 -40.02 13.89 18.94
N LYS A 132 -40.01 12.65 18.43
CA LYS A 132 -41.24 11.86 18.22
C LYS A 132 -42.00 11.59 19.52
N LEU A 133 -41.29 11.34 20.63
CA LEU A 133 -41.92 11.14 21.94
C LEU A 133 -42.57 12.44 22.44
N PHE A 134 -41.88 13.57 22.30
CA PHE A 134 -42.42 14.88 22.65
C PHE A 134 -43.69 15.20 21.85
N ILE A 135 -43.67 15.00 20.54
CA ILE A 135 -44.85 15.25 19.68
C ILE A 135 -46.05 14.39 20.13
N ARG A 136 -45.83 13.11 20.48
CA ARG A 136 -46.92 12.25 20.95
C ARG A 136 -47.45 12.61 22.33
N GLY A 137 -46.57 13.02 23.25
CA GLY A 137 -46.93 13.24 24.65
C GLY A 137 -47.37 14.67 24.97
N CYS A 138 -46.90 15.65 24.20
CA CYS A 138 -46.98 17.06 24.55
C CYS A 138 -47.60 17.94 23.45
N CYS A 139 -47.77 17.44 22.21
CA CYS A 139 -48.39 18.21 21.14
C CYS A 139 -49.82 17.74 20.86
N TYR A 140 -50.77 18.67 20.87
CA TYR A 140 -52.15 18.44 20.46
C TYR A 140 -52.44 19.30 19.21
N VAL A 141 -53.07 18.72 18.20
CA VAL A 141 -53.50 19.46 17.01
C VAL A 141 -54.89 19.99 17.28
N PHE A 142 -55.02 21.32 17.30
CA PHE A 142 -56.28 22.03 17.53
C PHE A 142 -56.68 22.77 16.26
N ASP A 143 -57.91 22.56 15.79
CA ASP A 143 -58.47 23.13 14.56
C ASP A 143 -59.60 24.17 14.81
N GLY A 144 -59.80 24.57 16.08
CA GLY A 144 -60.74 25.62 16.48
C GLY A 144 -60.17 27.04 16.44
N GLN A 145 -60.98 28.03 16.83
CA GLN A 145 -60.53 29.42 16.92
C GLN A 145 -59.65 29.63 18.16
N GLN A 146 -58.71 30.60 18.11
CA GLN A 146 -57.70 30.77 19.16
C GLN A 146 -58.28 31.09 20.55
N ASP A 147 -59.49 31.65 20.60
CA ASP A 147 -60.28 31.92 21.81
C ASP A 147 -60.99 30.67 22.38
N GLU A 148 -61.03 29.57 21.64
CA GLU A 148 -61.54 28.26 22.07
C GLU A 148 -60.43 27.36 22.66
N ILE A 149 -59.18 27.83 22.66
CA ILE A 149 -58.05 27.10 23.25
C ILE A 149 -58.16 27.16 24.77
N SER A 150 -58.13 25.98 25.42
CA SER A 150 -58.12 25.87 26.88
C SER A 150 -56.98 26.67 27.50
N ASP A 151 -57.24 27.28 28.65
CA ASP A 151 -56.27 27.88 29.55
C ASP A 151 -55.18 26.90 30.05
N ALA A 152 -55.41 25.58 29.94
CA ALA A 152 -54.41 24.54 30.18
C ALA A 152 -53.46 24.30 28.98
N TYR A 153 -53.67 24.96 27.84
CA TYR A 153 -52.77 24.90 26.70
C TYR A 153 -51.47 25.63 27.00
N ILE A 154 -50.36 24.95 26.72
CA ILE A 154 -49.01 25.52 26.81
C ILE A 154 -48.40 25.37 25.42
N CYS A 155 -47.83 26.46 24.88
CA CYS A 155 -47.18 26.38 23.57
C CYS A 155 -45.95 25.45 23.66
N ALA A 156 -45.59 24.79 22.55
CA ALA A 156 -44.47 23.83 22.55
C ALA A 156 -43.15 24.44 23.08
N THR A 157 -42.91 25.72 22.82
CA THR A 157 -41.74 26.46 23.30
C THR A 157 -41.74 26.59 24.84
N ASP A 158 -42.89 26.93 25.43
CA ASP A 158 -43.04 27.03 26.88
C ASP A 158 -43.20 25.65 27.55
N GLY A 159 -43.60 24.65 26.78
CA GLY A 159 -43.81 23.25 27.20
C GLY A 159 -42.54 22.41 27.25
N GLY A 160 -41.36 23.02 27.14
CA GLY A 160 -40.08 22.31 27.28
C GLY A 160 -39.71 21.47 26.06
N MET A 161 -39.89 22.01 24.84
CA MET A 161 -39.45 21.37 23.61
C MET A 161 -37.99 20.89 23.69
N PRO A 162 -37.70 19.61 23.32
CA PRO A 162 -36.35 19.09 23.30
C PRO A 162 -35.42 19.94 22.43
N GLN A 163 -34.19 20.15 22.91
CA GLN A 163 -33.15 20.77 22.10
C GLN A 163 -32.70 19.83 20.98
N ILE A 164 -32.17 20.41 19.90
CA ILE A 164 -31.75 19.68 18.69
C ILE A 164 -30.23 19.82 18.37
N PRO A 165 -29.33 19.61 19.36
CA PRO A 165 -27.91 19.88 19.21
C PRO A 165 -27.24 19.02 18.13
N ALA A 166 -27.72 17.81 17.85
CA ALA A 166 -27.17 16.97 16.78
C ALA A 166 -27.55 17.52 15.40
N THR A 167 -28.78 18.03 15.25
CA THR A 167 -29.19 18.74 14.02
C THR A 167 -28.39 20.04 13.84
N ASP A 168 -28.21 20.82 14.89
CA ASP A 168 -27.44 22.07 14.81
C ASP A 168 -25.97 21.82 14.42
N ALA A 169 -25.35 20.81 15.03
CA ALA A 169 -23.99 20.39 14.69
C ALA A 169 -23.90 19.87 13.24
N PHE A 170 -24.89 19.10 12.78
CA PHE A 170 -24.95 18.64 11.39
C PHE A 170 -25.06 19.82 10.41
N LEU A 171 -25.93 20.79 10.67
CA LEU A 171 -26.08 21.97 9.81
C LEU A 171 -24.83 22.87 9.83
N ALA A 172 -24.17 23.01 10.97
CA ALA A 172 -22.87 23.67 11.08
C ALA A 172 -21.81 23.00 10.21
N GLU A 173 -21.71 21.68 10.26
CA GLU A 173 -20.77 20.89 9.46
C GLU A 173 -21.08 20.96 7.96
N VAL A 174 -22.35 20.90 7.55
CA VAL A 174 -22.75 21.06 6.14
C VAL A 174 -22.36 22.46 5.62
N ARG A 175 -22.55 23.50 6.42
CA ARG A 175 -22.10 24.87 6.07
C ARG A 175 -20.59 24.95 5.93
N ALA A 176 -19.84 24.34 6.85
CA ALA A 176 -18.38 24.29 6.81
C ALA A 176 -17.87 23.55 5.56
N GLN A 177 -18.50 22.41 5.20
CA GLN A 177 -18.18 21.68 3.97
C GLN A 177 -18.42 22.52 2.72
N GLY A 178 -19.47 23.35 2.68
CA GLY A 178 -19.70 24.28 1.57
C GLY A 178 -18.53 25.26 1.39
N VAL A 179 -17.95 25.75 2.49
CA VAL A 179 -16.76 26.62 2.46
C VAL A 179 -15.53 25.86 1.99
N ASP A 180 -15.32 24.64 2.48
CA ASP A 180 -14.21 23.78 2.05
C ASP A 180 -14.30 23.43 0.55
N MET A 181 -15.52 23.16 0.04
CA MET A 181 -15.77 22.92 -1.38
C MET A 181 -15.44 24.15 -2.23
N ALA A 182 -15.88 25.34 -1.81
CA ALA A 182 -15.58 26.58 -2.52
C ALA A 182 -14.07 26.87 -2.55
N ARG A 183 -13.38 26.66 -1.41
CA ARG A 183 -11.93 26.77 -1.30
C ARG A 183 -11.22 25.84 -2.29
N ASN A 184 -11.56 24.56 -2.27
CA ASN A 184 -10.90 23.56 -3.11
C ASN A 184 -11.15 23.84 -4.60
N ALA A 185 -12.38 24.18 -4.97
CA ALA A 185 -12.70 24.57 -6.35
C ALA A 185 -11.91 25.81 -6.83
N MET A 186 -11.68 26.79 -5.95
CA MET A 186 -10.87 27.96 -6.28
C MET A 186 -9.39 27.61 -6.46
N ILE A 187 -8.86 26.70 -5.64
CA ILE A 187 -7.48 26.20 -5.79
C ILE A 187 -7.33 25.45 -7.11
N ASP A 188 -8.22 24.52 -7.40
CA ASP A 188 -8.20 23.71 -8.62
C ASP A 188 -8.30 24.58 -9.89
N PHE A 189 -9.15 25.61 -9.85
CA PHE A 189 -9.28 26.57 -10.95
C PHE A 189 -7.96 27.31 -11.22
N VAL A 190 -7.31 27.84 -10.18
CA VAL A 190 -6.06 28.59 -10.36
C VAL A 190 -4.89 27.68 -10.75
N ASP A 191 -4.81 26.47 -10.19
CA ASP A 191 -3.79 25.50 -10.60
C ASP A 191 -3.91 25.14 -12.08
N GLY A 192 -5.14 25.05 -12.62
CA GLY A 192 -5.42 24.81 -14.03
C GLY A 192 -5.11 25.99 -14.96
N GLU A 193 -5.38 27.23 -14.53
CA GLU A 193 -5.26 28.44 -15.36
C GLU A 193 -3.87 29.11 -15.27
N VAL A 194 -3.30 29.17 -14.07
CA VAL A 194 -2.10 30.00 -13.75
C VAL A 194 -0.88 29.13 -13.44
N GLY A 195 -1.07 27.83 -13.24
CA GLY A 195 -0.04 26.91 -12.77
C GLY A 195 0.07 26.89 -11.23
N PRO A 196 1.05 26.16 -10.68
CA PRO A 196 1.00 25.76 -9.27
C PRO A 196 0.86 26.94 -8.30
N ASN A 197 -0.07 26.80 -7.35
CA ASN A 197 -0.54 27.77 -6.34
C ASN A 197 0.57 28.56 -5.60
N LYS A 198 1.81 28.02 -5.53
CA LYS A 198 2.98 28.68 -4.94
C LYS A 198 3.32 30.07 -5.53
N ASN A 199 2.75 30.43 -6.68
CA ASN A 199 2.97 31.71 -7.34
C ASN A 199 1.89 32.78 -7.08
N VAL A 200 0.82 32.47 -6.32
CA VAL A 200 -0.30 33.39 -6.09
C VAL A 200 -0.56 33.57 -4.58
N PRO A 201 0.22 34.43 -3.88
CA PRO A 201 0.12 34.61 -2.43
C PRO A 201 -1.27 35.01 -1.93
N GLY A 202 -2.04 35.76 -2.74
CA GLY A 202 -3.41 36.13 -2.42
C GLY A 202 -4.38 34.94 -2.33
N LEU A 203 -4.16 33.91 -3.15
CA LEU A 203 -4.94 32.67 -3.13
C LEU A 203 -4.65 31.85 -1.88
N ILE A 204 -3.37 31.73 -1.51
CA ILE A 204 -2.95 31.03 -0.28
C ILE A 204 -3.65 31.65 0.94
N ARG A 205 -3.59 32.98 1.06
CA ARG A 205 -4.23 33.70 2.16
C ARG A 205 -5.76 33.58 2.13
N GLY A 206 -6.36 33.61 0.94
CA GLY A 206 -7.80 33.37 0.77
C GLY A 206 -8.21 31.95 1.20
N ALA A 207 -7.41 30.95 0.87
CA ALA A 207 -7.64 29.57 1.26
C ALA A 207 -7.50 29.36 2.77
N GLU A 208 -6.57 30.03 3.44
CA GLU A 208 -6.45 30.04 4.91
C GLU A 208 -7.66 30.68 5.59
N ILE A 209 -8.19 31.77 5.04
CA ILE A 209 -9.41 32.41 5.54
C ILE A 209 -10.59 31.44 5.44
N CYS A 210 -10.73 30.72 4.32
CA CYS A 210 -11.78 29.72 4.16
C CYS A 210 -11.69 28.62 5.23
N VAL A 211 -10.48 28.14 5.53
CA VAL A 211 -10.26 27.15 6.61
C VAL A 211 -10.73 27.71 7.96
N SER A 212 -10.34 28.95 8.29
CA SER A 212 -10.76 29.60 9.54
C SER A 212 -12.28 29.77 9.64
N ILE A 213 -12.95 30.15 8.55
CA ILE A 213 -14.41 30.27 8.50
C ILE A 213 -15.07 28.91 8.71
N ALA A 214 -14.61 27.86 8.02
CA ALA A 214 -15.13 26.51 8.17
C ALA A 214 -14.97 25.99 9.62
N GLU A 215 -13.83 26.25 10.26
CA GLU A 215 -13.61 25.93 11.67
C GLU A 215 -14.54 26.70 12.63
N GLN A 216 -14.80 27.97 12.36
CA GLN A 216 -15.72 28.77 13.18
C GLN A 216 -17.16 28.25 13.05
N LEU A 217 -17.59 27.89 11.84
CA LEU A 217 -18.90 27.29 11.60
C LEU A 217 -19.06 25.99 12.40
N ARG A 218 -18.06 25.10 12.39
CA ARG A 218 -18.06 23.85 13.18
C ARG A 218 -18.16 24.06 14.68
N LYS A 219 -17.63 25.17 15.20
CA LYS A 219 -17.72 25.55 16.62
C LYS A 219 -19.07 26.18 17.00
N GLY A 220 -19.98 26.36 16.03
CA GLY A 220 -21.25 27.07 16.24
C GLY A 220 -21.07 28.59 16.37
N GLY A 221 -20.01 29.16 15.80
CA GLY A 221 -19.76 30.61 15.84
C GLY A 221 -20.88 31.43 15.22
N ASN A 222 -21.14 32.61 15.79
CA ASN A 222 -22.18 33.54 15.33
C ASN A 222 -21.98 33.91 13.86
N GLN A 223 -23.02 33.74 13.06
CA GLN A 223 -23.19 34.41 11.77
C GLN A 223 -23.55 35.87 11.96
#